data_AF-A0A2H3IVA1-F1
#
_entry.id   AF-A0A2H3IVA1-F1
#
_cell.length_a   1.000
_cell.length_b   1.000
_cell.length_c   1.000
_cell.angle_alpha   90.00
_cell.angle_beta   90.00
_cell.angle_gamma   90.00
#
_symmetry.space_group_name_H-M   'P 1'
#
loop_
_entity.id
_entity.type
_entity.pdbx_description
1 polymer ?
#
loop_
_entity_poly.entity_id
_entity_poly.type
_entity_poly.pdbx_seq_one_letter_code
_entity_poly.pdbx_strand_id
1 'polypeptide(L)'
;MAIPRDSRPRVLDDPYGPFPDKDVLTEECKSVPTKVLELEDLMLECGGEPTGLTYCELDQPEYDRARVNERRVRFRGVLEIQSLTWLTEKACKVLQKQIHLRLVEWCLSNGRNHPAHPIPLKRIYADGHTIKVQIQGFKHMSAGFLTASEVRDGLRIHSRDRSYNRLRFYAVKSMHITTYLRSRKYFGRWRTLHVLEQVIGIDSQIRSPYGDKTIPLSERTPEWFVNQYLEHMAQAPEARKRRIAYDSSDSDIETETEGKMKGGRERNLRHVSRAEIRSLLATHARWVLEHQQERLRKWLDVKVWQNWVYESDLARKAAAREGIRWGKMIRYGSEADSDSDSDSDGMDDNGVPAIPVPRRVNRPQRSRPTRQNARPSASNARGALFVPSSSDEREAPPVDQSVSRSYDVDFSPPSSSPASPSSSVPSRSATPPNPEIISLIPPALLHRPALPRADFTWSCPARDCLHEICLLNLTEADCRPLDEDAIRRFRAGGWRLQDAWVQECFQAMVSAHYEDHLDQLGIEMRETRLRHRVPVWKNLRIHKPWPPNRPIEMREHPREPSVKMEVD
;
A
#
# COMPACT_ATOMS: atom_id res chain seq x y z
N MET A 1 -44.20 -22.08 10.70
CA MET A 1 -43.85 -20.77 10.11
C MET A 1 -42.36 -20.73 9.85
N ALA A 2 -41.96 -20.48 8.61
CA ALA A 2 -40.57 -20.21 8.24
C ALA A 2 -40.34 -18.70 8.20
N ILE A 3 -39.10 -18.26 8.42
CA ILE A 3 -38.72 -16.85 8.24
C ILE A 3 -38.80 -16.53 6.73
N PRO A 4 -39.58 -15.51 6.32
CA PRO A 4 -39.66 -15.08 4.92
C PRO A 4 -38.26 -14.86 4.34
N ARG A 5 -37.99 -15.35 3.12
CA ARG A 5 -36.64 -15.28 2.53
C ARG A 5 -36.07 -13.85 2.54
N ASP A 6 -36.90 -12.86 2.24
CA ASP A 6 -36.50 -11.45 2.13
C ASP A 6 -36.24 -10.78 3.50
N SER A 7 -36.74 -11.34 4.60
CA SER A 7 -36.56 -10.80 5.95
C SER A 7 -35.32 -11.35 6.66
N ARG A 8 -34.72 -12.41 6.11
CA ARG A 8 -33.63 -13.16 6.75
C ARG A 8 -32.42 -12.29 7.06
N PRO A 9 -31.93 -11.43 6.14
CA PRO A 9 -30.70 -10.69 6.40
C PRO A 9 -30.86 -9.76 7.61
N ARG A 10 -31.98 -9.02 7.70
CA ARG A 10 -32.19 -8.05 8.78
C ARG A 10 -32.48 -8.67 10.14
N VAL A 11 -33.13 -9.82 10.19
CA VAL A 11 -33.49 -10.43 11.49
C VAL A 11 -32.32 -11.22 12.07
N LEU A 12 -31.60 -11.99 11.25
CA LEU A 12 -30.58 -12.92 11.75
C LEU A 12 -29.14 -12.42 11.61
N ASP A 13 -28.83 -11.55 10.65
CA ASP A 13 -27.44 -11.13 10.41
C ASP A 13 -26.97 -10.10 11.44
N ASP A 14 -27.87 -9.26 11.94
CA ASP A 14 -27.57 -8.29 13.00
C ASP A 14 -27.29 -9.03 14.32
N PRO A 15 -26.15 -8.77 14.99
CA PRO A 15 -25.81 -9.46 16.21
C PRO A 15 -26.80 -9.17 17.35
N TYR A 16 -27.07 -10.16 18.19
CA TYR A 16 -27.85 -10.02 19.42
C TYR A 16 -26.93 -9.74 20.62
N GLY A 17 -27.29 -8.82 21.51
CA GLY A 17 -26.49 -8.52 22.71
C GLY A 17 -26.39 -7.02 23.01
N PRO A 18 -25.36 -6.57 23.76
CA PRO A 18 -24.21 -7.35 24.23
C PRO A 18 -24.53 -8.27 25.41
N PHE A 19 -23.93 -9.47 25.45
CA PHE A 19 -24.08 -10.40 26.57
C PHE A 19 -22.74 -10.79 27.19
N PRO A 20 -22.65 -10.92 28.53
CA PRO A 20 -21.48 -11.52 29.16
C PRO A 20 -21.22 -12.94 28.62
N ASP A 21 -19.99 -13.21 28.19
CA ASP A 21 -19.61 -14.50 27.59
C ASP A 21 -19.99 -15.69 28.49
N LYS A 22 -19.78 -15.56 29.81
CA LYS A 22 -20.15 -16.53 30.83
C LYS A 22 -21.65 -16.83 30.97
N ASP A 23 -22.51 -15.88 30.62
CA ASP A 23 -23.97 -16.03 30.79
C ASP A 23 -24.59 -16.70 29.55
N VAL A 24 -23.93 -16.54 28.40
CA VAL A 24 -24.41 -17.04 27.12
C VAL A 24 -23.78 -18.35 26.70
N LEU A 25 -22.50 -18.54 26.96
CA LEU A 25 -21.75 -19.67 26.42
C LEU A 25 -21.61 -20.82 27.42
N THR A 26 -21.87 -22.05 26.97
CA THR A 26 -21.64 -23.28 27.74
C THR A 26 -20.17 -23.69 27.71
N GLU A 27 -19.84 -24.73 28.45
CA GLU A 27 -18.48 -25.32 28.50
C GLU A 27 -18.05 -26.04 27.25
N GLU A 28 -19.01 -26.45 26.43
CA GLU A 28 -18.71 -27.04 25.13
C GLU A 28 -18.18 -26.00 24.16
N CYS A 29 -18.51 -24.72 24.36
CA CYS A 29 -18.02 -23.61 23.56
C CYS A 29 -16.60 -23.20 24.00
N LYS A 30 -15.63 -24.09 23.80
CA LYS A 30 -14.21 -23.82 24.06
C LYS A 30 -13.41 -23.93 22.76
N SER A 31 -12.42 -23.07 22.63
CA SER A 31 -11.42 -23.20 21.58
C SER A 31 -10.61 -24.46 21.81
N VAL A 32 -10.50 -25.28 20.76
CA VAL A 32 -9.59 -26.42 20.68
C VAL A 32 -8.58 -26.14 19.57
N PRO A 33 -7.39 -26.80 19.57
CA PRO A 33 -6.37 -26.54 18.55
C PRO A 33 -6.87 -26.70 17.10
N THR A 34 -7.87 -27.55 16.89
CA THR A 34 -8.50 -27.79 15.57
C THR A 34 -9.67 -26.85 15.25
N LYS A 35 -10.21 -26.14 16.24
CA LYS A 35 -11.41 -25.30 16.10
C LYS A 35 -11.37 -24.19 17.14
N VAL A 36 -10.88 -23.03 16.72
CA VAL A 36 -10.82 -21.82 17.56
C VAL A 36 -12.11 -21.03 17.40
N LEU A 37 -12.59 -20.43 18.49
CA LEU A 37 -13.71 -19.50 18.44
C LEU A 37 -13.28 -18.21 17.75
N GLU A 38 -14.07 -17.75 16.80
CA GLU A 38 -13.72 -16.61 15.96
C GLU A 38 -14.55 -15.39 16.34
N LEU A 39 -13.88 -14.26 16.60
CA LEU A 39 -14.52 -12.98 16.91
C LEU A 39 -14.38 -12.01 15.76
N GLU A 40 -15.50 -11.48 15.32
CA GLU A 40 -15.61 -10.35 14.41
C GLU A 40 -15.79 -9.05 15.21
N ASP A 41 -15.41 -7.94 14.61
CA ASP A 41 -15.57 -6.58 15.15
C ASP A 41 -15.11 -6.43 16.61
N LEU A 42 -13.89 -6.93 16.91
CA LEU A 42 -13.33 -6.81 18.26
C LEU A 42 -13.17 -5.34 18.65
N MET A 43 -13.82 -4.94 19.74
CA MET A 43 -13.66 -3.65 20.38
C MET A 43 -13.06 -3.83 21.77
N LEU A 44 -12.01 -3.08 22.08
CA LEU A 44 -11.41 -3.02 23.40
C LEU A 44 -11.78 -1.70 24.09
N GLU A 45 -12.15 -1.79 25.36
CA GLU A 45 -12.53 -0.64 26.19
C GLU A 45 -11.84 -0.73 27.55
N CYS A 46 -11.44 0.41 28.11
CA CYS A 46 -10.89 0.49 29.46
C CYS A 46 -11.52 1.69 30.17
N GLY A 47 -12.34 1.40 31.18
CA GLY A 47 -13.06 2.43 31.91
C GLY A 47 -14.16 3.15 31.14
N GLY A 48 -14.81 2.45 30.21
CA GLY A 48 -15.87 3.02 29.35
C GLY A 48 -15.34 3.65 28.07
N GLU A 49 -14.05 3.94 27.99
CA GLU A 49 -13.43 4.56 26.83
C GLU A 49 -12.80 3.51 25.88
N PRO A 50 -12.88 3.70 24.55
CA PRO A 50 -12.17 2.86 23.58
C PRO A 50 -10.66 2.87 23.82
N THR A 51 -10.06 1.68 23.81
CA THR A 51 -8.61 1.48 23.93
C THR A 51 -8.08 0.57 22.81
N GLY A 52 -6.79 0.34 22.81
CA GLY A 52 -6.12 -0.60 21.89
C GLY A 52 -4.95 -1.28 22.56
N LEU A 53 -4.43 -2.31 21.90
CA LEU A 53 -3.36 -3.17 22.40
C LEU A 53 -2.09 -2.40 22.74
N THR A 54 -1.80 -1.31 22.02
CA THR A 54 -0.65 -0.43 22.32
C THR A 54 -0.72 0.17 23.72
N TYR A 55 -1.92 0.42 24.24
CA TYR A 55 -2.11 1.10 25.52
C TYR A 55 -2.50 0.15 26.65
N CYS A 56 -2.86 -1.10 26.35
CA CYS A 56 -3.36 -2.04 27.35
C CYS A 56 -2.54 -3.33 27.51
N GLU A 57 -1.48 -3.50 26.72
CA GLU A 57 -0.55 -4.61 26.85
C GLU A 57 0.68 -4.18 27.66
N LEU A 58 1.03 -4.97 28.67
CA LEU A 58 2.05 -4.62 29.67
C LEU A 58 3.46 -4.48 29.07
N ASP A 59 3.72 -5.17 27.96
CA ASP A 59 4.99 -5.19 27.23
C ASP A 59 5.13 -3.99 26.26
N GLN A 60 4.18 -3.07 26.26
CA GLN A 60 4.21 -1.88 25.42
C GLN A 60 4.70 -0.67 26.23
N PRO A 61 5.62 0.14 25.68
CA PRO A 61 6.07 1.36 26.32
C PRO A 61 4.93 2.35 26.64
N GLU A 62 3.89 2.36 25.80
CA GLU A 62 2.71 3.21 25.97
C GLU A 62 1.63 2.61 26.90
N TYR A 63 1.96 1.55 27.65
CA TYR A 63 1.03 0.90 28.59
C TYR A 63 0.50 1.90 29.62
N ASP A 64 -0.81 2.10 29.61
CA ASP A 64 -1.51 3.01 30.52
C ASP A 64 -1.74 2.33 31.87
N ARG A 65 -0.67 2.27 32.67
CA ARG A 65 -0.66 1.56 33.96
C ARG A 65 -1.73 2.06 34.91
N ALA A 66 -1.95 3.37 34.98
CA ALA A 66 -2.94 3.95 35.89
C ALA A 66 -4.35 3.48 35.52
N ARG A 67 -4.75 3.66 34.25
CA ARG A 67 -6.10 3.32 33.80
C ARG A 67 -6.35 1.82 33.82
N VAL A 68 -5.39 1.00 33.37
CA VAL A 68 -5.58 -0.46 33.24
C VAL A 68 -5.57 -1.16 34.61
N ASN A 69 -4.78 -0.69 35.56
CA ASN A 69 -4.75 -1.28 36.90
C ASN A 69 -6.01 -0.92 37.71
N GLU A 70 -6.51 0.32 37.58
CA GLU A 70 -7.77 0.73 38.21
C GLU A 70 -8.96 0.04 37.54
N ARG A 71 -8.93 -0.07 36.20
CA ARG A 71 -10.07 -0.52 35.39
C ARG A 71 -9.64 -1.65 34.47
N ARG A 72 -10.25 -2.82 34.66
CA ARG A 72 -10.00 -3.99 33.80
C ARG A 72 -10.37 -3.68 32.35
N VAL A 73 -9.56 -4.19 31.42
CA VAL A 73 -9.84 -4.10 29.98
C VAL A 73 -11.02 -5.00 29.65
N ARG A 74 -12.12 -4.40 29.20
CA ARG A 74 -13.29 -5.09 28.65
C ARG A 74 -13.08 -5.27 27.15
N PHE A 75 -13.49 -6.41 26.62
CA PHE A 75 -13.63 -6.59 25.19
C PHE A 75 -15.07 -6.87 24.81
N ARG A 76 -15.44 -6.49 23.59
CA ARG A 76 -16.69 -6.84 22.92
C ARG A 76 -16.37 -7.37 21.54
N GLY A 77 -17.15 -8.31 21.05
CA GLY A 77 -17.00 -8.81 19.68
C GLY A 77 -18.19 -9.66 19.29
N VAL A 78 -18.37 -9.84 17.99
CA VAL A 78 -19.44 -10.65 17.42
C VAL A 78 -18.94 -12.08 17.25
N LEU A 79 -19.65 -13.02 17.87
CA LEU A 79 -19.42 -14.46 17.74
C LEU A 79 -20.57 -15.08 16.95
N GLU A 80 -20.24 -15.80 15.89
CA GLU A 80 -21.21 -16.63 15.18
C GLU A 80 -21.40 -17.96 15.93
N ILE A 81 -22.64 -18.23 16.34
CA ILE A 81 -22.95 -19.44 17.10
C ILE A 81 -23.19 -20.59 16.14
N GLN A 82 -22.20 -21.47 16.00
CA GLN A 82 -22.27 -22.60 15.06
C GLN A 82 -23.10 -23.78 15.58
N SER A 83 -23.27 -23.92 16.89
CA SER A 83 -24.04 -25.00 17.52
C SER A 83 -24.90 -24.47 18.65
N LEU A 84 -26.14 -24.97 18.76
CA LEU A 84 -27.02 -24.66 19.89
C LEU A 84 -26.48 -25.18 21.22
N THR A 85 -25.64 -26.20 21.21
CA THR A 85 -25.01 -26.72 22.44
C THR A 85 -24.01 -25.74 23.04
N TRP A 86 -23.57 -24.74 22.26
CA TRP A 86 -22.74 -23.65 22.75
C TRP A 86 -23.50 -22.66 23.62
N LEU A 87 -24.83 -22.66 23.59
CA LEU A 87 -25.67 -21.70 24.32
C LEU A 87 -26.22 -22.29 25.60
N THR A 88 -26.19 -21.52 26.69
CA THR A 88 -26.88 -21.90 27.92
C THR A 88 -28.40 -21.94 27.67
N GLU A 89 -29.13 -22.73 28.45
CA GLU A 89 -30.60 -22.81 28.32
C GLU A 89 -31.25 -21.43 28.54
N LYS A 90 -30.72 -20.66 29.51
CA LYS A 90 -31.14 -19.29 29.76
C LYS A 90 -30.92 -18.40 28.54
N ALA A 91 -29.75 -18.48 27.92
CA ALA A 91 -29.45 -17.71 26.71
C ALA A 91 -30.34 -18.10 25.53
N CYS A 92 -30.62 -19.40 25.35
CA CYS A 92 -31.57 -19.87 24.35
C CYS A 92 -32.94 -19.18 24.50
N LYS A 93 -33.48 -19.12 25.72
CA LYS A 93 -34.78 -18.46 26.00
C LYS A 93 -34.73 -16.96 25.70
N VAL A 94 -33.65 -16.27 26.10
CA VAL A 94 -33.47 -14.83 25.86
C VAL A 94 -33.35 -14.53 24.36
N LEU A 95 -32.52 -15.29 23.63
CA LEU A 95 -32.32 -15.11 22.19
C LEU A 95 -33.61 -15.40 21.41
N GLN A 96 -34.37 -16.45 21.75
CA GLN A 96 -35.68 -16.71 21.15
C GLN A 96 -36.65 -15.53 21.30
N LYS A 97 -36.68 -14.94 22.50
CA LYS A 97 -37.51 -13.76 22.76
C LYS A 97 -37.05 -12.56 21.93
N GLN A 98 -35.75 -12.29 21.85
CA GLN A 98 -35.22 -11.17 21.06
C GLN A 98 -35.43 -11.36 19.55
N ILE A 99 -35.21 -12.57 19.02
CA ILE A 99 -35.49 -12.91 17.62
C ILE A 99 -36.97 -12.67 17.31
N HIS A 100 -37.87 -13.11 18.20
CA HIS A 100 -39.30 -12.90 18.03
C HIS A 100 -39.66 -11.40 18.03
N LEU A 101 -39.12 -10.62 18.96
CA LEU A 101 -39.37 -9.16 19.01
C LEU A 101 -38.87 -8.46 17.73
N ARG A 102 -37.65 -8.75 17.27
CA ARG A 102 -37.10 -8.18 16.04
C ARG A 102 -37.89 -8.59 14.80
N LEU A 103 -38.41 -9.82 14.77
CA LEU A 103 -39.28 -10.30 13.70
C LEU A 103 -40.64 -9.59 13.70
N VAL A 104 -41.24 -9.37 14.88
CA VAL A 104 -42.48 -8.61 15.02
C VAL A 104 -42.29 -7.18 14.54
N GLU A 105 -41.22 -6.51 14.97
CA GLU A 105 -40.86 -5.15 14.53
C GLU A 105 -40.67 -5.06 13.02
N TRP A 106 -39.96 -6.02 12.43
CA TRP A 106 -39.78 -6.11 10.98
C TRP A 106 -41.12 -6.33 10.26
N CYS A 107 -42.00 -7.20 10.76
CA CYS A 107 -43.33 -7.41 10.16
C CYS A 107 -44.17 -6.13 10.19
N LEU A 108 -44.22 -5.45 11.34
CA LEU A 108 -44.96 -4.19 11.51
C LEU A 108 -44.46 -3.11 10.56
N SER A 109 -43.13 -2.97 10.43
CA SER A 109 -42.50 -1.98 9.53
C SER A 109 -42.78 -2.25 8.05
N ASN A 110 -43.12 -3.49 7.68
CA ASN A 110 -43.42 -3.89 6.30
C ASN A 110 -44.92 -4.15 6.05
N GLY A 111 -45.81 -3.77 6.98
CA GLY A 111 -47.25 -4.00 6.85
C GLY A 111 -47.65 -5.48 6.76
N ARG A 112 -46.83 -6.39 7.30
CA ARG A 112 -47.08 -7.84 7.28
C ARG A 112 -47.70 -8.29 8.62
N ASN A 113 -48.51 -9.33 8.56
CA ASN A 113 -48.99 -10.00 9.77
C ASN A 113 -47.80 -10.56 10.57
N HIS A 114 -47.78 -10.28 11.86
CA HIS A 114 -46.75 -10.78 12.75
C HIS A 114 -47.08 -12.23 13.16
N PRO A 115 -46.06 -13.09 13.32
CA PRO A 115 -46.29 -14.46 13.77
C PRO A 115 -46.80 -14.46 15.22
N ALA A 116 -47.85 -15.24 15.50
CA ALA A 116 -48.44 -15.35 16.84
C ALA A 116 -47.52 -16.05 17.86
N HIS A 117 -46.56 -16.84 17.38
CA HIS A 117 -45.66 -17.62 18.24
C HIS A 117 -44.18 -17.35 17.90
N PRO A 118 -43.29 -17.34 18.91
CA PRO A 118 -41.85 -17.29 18.70
C PRO A 118 -41.36 -18.45 17.84
N ILE A 119 -40.42 -18.18 16.94
CA ILE A 119 -39.75 -19.23 16.16
C ILE A 119 -38.72 -19.91 17.06
N PRO A 120 -38.80 -21.24 17.29
CA PRO A 120 -37.82 -21.94 18.11
C PRO A 120 -36.44 -21.90 17.46
N LEU A 121 -35.39 -21.65 18.25
CA LEU A 121 -33.99 -21.67 17.78
C LEU A 121 -33.63 -22.98 17.09
N LYS A 122 -34.10 -24.12 17.60
CA LYS A 122 -33.89 -25.44 16.98
C LYS A 122 -34.32 -25.48 15.51
N ARG A 123 -35.40 -24.77 15.16
CA ARG A 123 -35.89 -24.69 13.78
C ARG A 123 -34.97 -23.84 12.91
N ILE A 124 -34.48 -22.71 13.41
CA ILE A 124 -33.55 -21.84 12.68
C ILE A 124 -32.28 -22.61 12.28
N TYR A 125 -31.73 -23.39 13.21
CA TYR A 125 -30.55 -24.23 12.95
C TYR A 125 -30.86 -25.45 12.08
N ALA A 126 -32.05 -26.06 12.20
CA ALA A 126 -32.48 -27.13 11.32
C ALA A 126 -32.61 -26.67 9.85
N ASP A 127 -32.92 -25.38 9.64
CA ASP A 127 -32.95 -24.75 8.33
C ASP A 127 -31.54 -24.36 7.82
N GLY A 128 -30.47 -24.71 8.55
CA GLY A 128 -29.07 -24.44 8.18
C GLY A 128 -28.58 -23.02 8.50
N HIS A 129 -29.36 -22.24 9.26
CA HIS A 129 -29.00 -20.87 9.62
C HIS A 129 -28.29 -20.82 10.99
N THR A 130 -27.31 -19.92 11.09
CA THR A 130 -26.63 -19.56 12.33
C THR A 130 -27.16 -18.21 12.84
N ILE A 131 -26.80 -17.86 14.08
CA ILE A 131 -27.08 -16.53 14.64
C ILE A 131 -25.78 -15.88 15.10
N LYS A 132 -25.72 -14.56 14.99
CA LYS A 132 -24.61 -13.76 15.51
C LYS A 132 -24.95 -13.20 16.88
N VAL A 133 -24.00 -13.27 17.80
CA VAL A 133 -24.17 -12.78 19.18
C VAL A 133 -23.00 -11.88 19.53
N GLN A 134 -23.27 -10.65 19.96
CA GLN A 134 -22.25 -9.77 20.51
C GLN A 134 -21.96 -10.20 21.95
N ILE A 135 -20.79 -10.78 22.17
CA ILE A 135 -20.31 -11.17 23.49
C ILE A 135 -19.44 -10.08 24.09
N GLN A 136 -19.42 -10.00 25.42
CA GLN A 136 -18.50 -9.15 26.17
C GLN A 136 -17.82 -9.94 27.27
N GLY A 137 -16.55 -9.65 27.51
CA GLY A 137 -15.75 -10.29 28.54
C GLY A 137 -14.65 -9.37 29.05
N PHE A 138 -13.85 -9.87 29.98
CA PHE A 138 -12.67 -9.15 30.47
C PHE A 138 -11.41 -9.84 29.97
N LYS A 139 -10.53 -9.06 29.34
CA LYS A 139 -9.21 -9.54 28.93
C LYS A 139 -8.44 -10.01 30.16
N HIS A 140 -7.87 -11.21 30.07
CA HIS A 140 -7.14 -11.80 31.20
C HIS A 140 -5.62 -11.86 31.01
N MET A 141 -5.17 -12.33 29.85
CA MET A 141 -3.75 -12.48 29.52
C MET A 141 -3.35 -11.49 28.43
N SER A 142 -2.05 -11.39 28.16
CA SER A 142 -1.55 -10.66 26.99
C SER A 142 -2.14 -11.23 25.71
N ALA A 143 -2.46 -10.36 24.75
CA ALA A 143 -2.85 -10.81 23.43
C ALA A 143 -1.65 -11.51 22.74
N GLY A 144 -1.93 -12.57 21.98
CA GLY A 144 -0.94 -13.23 21.16
C GLY A 144 -1.15 -12.84 19.70
N PHE A 145 -0.18 -12.19 19.07
CA PHE A 145 -0.25 -11.85 17.65
C PHE A 145 0.93 -12.48 16.91
N LEU A 146 0.64 -13.37 15.95
CA LEU A 146 1.64 -14.14 15.19
C LEU A 146 2.58 -15.03 16.02
N THR A 147 2.22 -15.29 17.27
CA THR A 147 3.01 -16.10 18.23
C THR A 147 2.28 -17.33 18.75
N ALA A 148 0.95 -17.35 18.64
CA ALA A 148 0.13 -18.46 19.13
C ALA A 148 0.07 -19.58 18.09
N SER A 149 0.29 -20.83 18.51
CA SER A 149 0.25 -21.99 17.61
C SER A 149 -1.17 -22.28 17.10
N GLU A 150 -2.20 -21.94 17.88
CA GLU A 150 -3.61 -22.11 17.53
C GLU A 150 -4.09 -21.04 16.54
N VAL A 151 -3.43 -19.88 16.50
CA VAL A 151 -3.75 -18.75 15.62
C VAL A 151 -2.46 -18.21 15.01
N ARG A 152 -1.85 -19.02 14.12
CA ARG A 152 -0.50 -18.78 13.59
C ARG A 152 -0.38 -17.43 12.87
N ASP A 153 -1.40 -17.08 12.09
CA ASP A 153 -1.39 -15.89 11.23
C ASP A 153 -2.38 -14.82 11.70
N GLY A 154 -2.67 -14.76 13.00
CA GLY A 154 -3.70 -13.86 13.52
C GLY A 154 -3.47 -13.38 14.95
N LEU A 155 -4.50 -12.71 15.46
CA LEU A 155 -4.57 -12.18 16.81
C LEU A 155 -5.42 -13.11 17.68
N ARG A 156 -4.89 -13.48 18.84
CA ARG A 156 -5.56 -14.28 19.87
C ARG A 156 -5.79 -13.42 21.11
N ILE A 157 -7.02 -13.43 21.62
CA ILE A 157 -7.37 -12.79 22.89
C ILE A 157 -7.90 -13.82 23.89
N HIS A 158 -7.79 -13.48 25.18
CA HIS A 158 -8.12 -14.37 26.29
C HIS A 158 -9.18 -13.74 27.19
N SER A 159 -10.27 -14.46 27.43
CA SER A 159 -11.26 -14.13 28.47
C SER A 159 -11.12 -15.07 29.65
N ARG A 160 -11.25 -14.53 30.87
CA ARG A 160 -11.36 -15.36 32.09
C ARG A 160 -12.66 -15.06 32.81
N ASP A 161 -13.47 -16.09 32.97
CA ASP A 161 -14.62 -16.06 33.86
C ASP A 161 -14.15 -16.24 35.31
N ARG A 162 -14.52 -15.29 36.17
CA ARG A 162 -14.24 -15.34 37.60
C ARG A 162 -15.05 -16.42 38.31
N SER A 163 -16.29 -16.66 37.88
CA SER A 163 -17.22 -17.56 38.59
C SER A 163 -16.79 -19.02 38.51
N TYR A 164 -16.18 -19.42 37.40
CA TYR A 164 -15.80 -20.82 37.18
C TYR A 164 -14.31 -21.03 36.91
N ASN A 165 -13.50 -19.97 37.00
CA ASN A 165 -12.06 -19.99 36.69
C ASN A 165 -11.75 -20.52 35.27
N ARG A 166 -12.62 -20.23 34.30
CA ARG A 166 -12.53 -20.76 32.94
C ARG A 166 -11.82 -19.79 32.03
N LEU A 167 -10.85 -20.30 31.26
CA LEU A 167 -10.11 -19.55 30.26
C LEU A 167 -10.66 -19.88 28.87
N ARG A 168 -11.12 -18.85 28.15
CA ARG A 168 -11.54 -18.97 26.75
C ARG A 168 -10.60 -18.15 25.88
N PHE A 169 -10.31 -18.70 24.71
CA PHE A 169 -9.44 -18.08 23.71
C PHE A 169 -10.27 -17.75 22.49
N TYR A 170 -10.01 -16.61 21.85
CA TYR A 170 -10.69 -16.23 20.62
C TYR A 170 -9.66 -15.81 19.58
N ALA A 171 -9.80 -16.36 18.36
CA ALA A 171 -9.14 -15.85 17.17
C ALA A 171 -9.91 -14.63 16.68
N VAL A 172 -9.22 -13.52 16.46
CA VAL A 172 -9.84 -12.26 16.04
C VAL A 172 -9.79 -12.17 14.52
N LYS A 173 -10.95 -12.30 13.87
CA LYS A 173 -11.12 -12.15 12.42
C LYS A 173 -11.06 -10.69 11.98
N SER A 174 -11.78 -9.83 12.69
CA SER A 174 -11.86 -8.41 12.40
C SER A 174 -11.90 -7.60 13.69
N MET A 175 -11.55 -6.32 13.57
CA MET A 175 -11.38 -5.41 14.70
C MET A 175 -12.08 -4.10 14.40
N HIS A 176 -12.77 -3.56 15.41
CA HIS A 176 -13.39 -2.26 15.31
C HIS A 176 -12.34 -1.18 15.00
N ILE A 177 -12.66 -0.25 14.09
CA ILE A 177 -11.69 0.70 13.53
C ILE A 177 -10.94 1.50 14.60
N THR A 178 -11.64 1.98 15.63
CA THR A 178 -11.03 2.73 16.74
C THR A 178 -10.01 1.89 17.52
N THR A 179 -10.34 0.63 17.79
CA THR A 179 -9.43 -0.30 18.48
C THR A 179 -8.25 -0.66 17.58
N TYR A 180 -8.48 -0.86 16.28
CA TYR A 180 -7.40 -1.10 15.32
C TYR A 180 -6.42 0.06 15.28
N LEU A 181 -6.90 1.31 15.09
CA LEU A 181 -6.07 2.51 15.07
C LEU A 181 -5.21 2.63 16.33
N ARG A 182 -5.81 2.40 17.50
CA ARG A 182 -5.12 2.39 18.81
C ARG A 182 -4.24 1.15 19.05
N SER A 183 -4.23 0.17 18.15
CA SER A 183 -3.41 -1.06 18.22
C SER A 183 -2.36 -1.13 17.12
N ARG A 184 -2.31 -0.15 16.20
CA ARG A 184 -1.43 -0.21 15.01
C ARG A 184 0.05 -0.32 15.38
N LYS A 185 0.53 0.38 16.42
CA LYS A 185 1.92 0.27 16.89
C LYS A 185 2.23 -1.13 17.41
N TYR A 186 1.32 -1.70 18.19
CA TYR A 186 1.43 -3.08 18.70
C TYR A 186 1.56 -4.07 17.53
N PHE A 187 0.68 -3.97 16.52
CA PHE A 187 0.77 -4.84 15.34
C PHE A 187 2.05 -4.62 14.53
N GLY A 188 2.51 -3.39 14.38
CA GLY A 188 3.76 -3.08 13.68
C GLY A 188 4.97 -3.71 14.36
N ARG A 189 5.05 -3.61 15.69
CA ARG A 189 6.11 -4.20 16.54
C ARG A 189 6.17 -5.71 16.41
N TRP A 190 5.05 -6.39 16.69
CA TRP A 190 4.98 -7.85 16.65
C TRP A 190 5.12 -8.41 15.24
N ARG A 191 4.60 -7.72 14.21
CA ARG A 191 4.84 -8.12 12.81
C ARG A 191 6.31 -7.99 12.43
N THR A 192 6.98 -6.93 12.86
CA THR A 192 8.42 -6.76 12.62
C THR A 192 9.21 -7.87 13.28
N LEU A 193 8.93 -8.17 14.55
CA LEU A 193 9.55 -9.27 15.28
C LEU A 193 9.35 -10.61 14.55
N HIS A 194 8.10 -10.92 14.17
CA HIS A 194 7.76 -12.15 13.47
C HIS A 194 8.50 -12.29 12.14
N VAL A 195 8.59 -11.21 11.34
CA VAL A 195 9.34 -11.20 10.07
C VAL A 195 10.82 -11.49 10.29
N LEU A 196 11.44 -10.89 11.32
CA LEU A 196 12.84 -11.16 11.65
C LEU A 196 13.06 -12.63 12.04
N GLU A 197 12.15 -13.20 12.83
CA GLU A 197 12.21 -14.63 13.20
C GLU A 197 11.99 -15.54 11.98
N GLN A 198 11.09 -15.18 11.06
CA GLN A 198 10.89 -15.91 9.81
C GLN A 198 12.13 -15.89 8.92
N VAL A 199 12.79 -14.74 8.78
CA VAL A 199 14.05 -14.62 8.01
C VAL A 199 15.11 -15.58 8.55
N ILE A 200 15.27 -15.66 9.87
CA ILE A 200 16.20 -16.62 10.51
C ILE A 200 15.76 -18.06 10.24
N GLY A 201 14.47 -18.35 10.30
CA GLY A 201 13.92 -19.66 10.01
C GLY A 201 14.22 -20.11 8.57
N ILE A 202 14.04 -19.21 7.60
CA ILE A 202 14.33 -19.47 6.18
C ILE A 202 15.82 -19.70 5.95
N ASP A 203 16.70 -18.83 6.48
CA ASP A 203 18.17 -19.01 6.36
C ASP A 203 18.60 -20.35 6.96
N SER A 204 18.06 -20.70 8.13
CA SER A 204 18.34 -22.00 8.77
C SER A 204 17.90 -23.18 7.91
N GLN A 205 16.75 -23.09 7.23
CA GLN A 205 16.24 -24.14 6.35
C GLN A 205 17.08 -24.28 5.08
N ILE A 206 17.57 -23.17 4.52
CA ILE A 206 18.42 -23.18 3.32
C ILE A 206 19.79 -23.79 3.62
N ARG A 207 20.36 -23.51 4.81
CA ARG A 207 21.70 -23.97 5.20
C ARG A 207 21.74 -25.38 5.78
N SER A 208 20.69 -25.81 6.47
CA SER A 208 20.64 -27.11 7.15
C SER A 208 20.96 -28.33 6.26
N PRO A 209 20.51 -28.40 4.98
CA PRO A 209 20.83 -29.54 4.11
C PRO A 209 22.33 -29.68 3.80
N TYR A 210 23.09 -28.59 3.92
CA TYR A 210 24.52 -28.55 3.59
C TYR A 210 25.43 -28.76 4.82
N GLY A 211 24.85 -28.97 6.00
CA GLY A 211 25.60 -29.07 7.26
C GLY A 211 26.17 -27.73 7.75
N ASP A 212 25.83 -26.63 7.08
CA ASP A 212 26.27 -25.30 7.45
C ASP A 212 25.61 -24.86 8.76
N LYS A 213 26.44 -24.30 9.65
CA LYS A 213 25.94 -23.72 10.91
C LYS A 213 25.09 -22.50 10.59
N THR A 214 23.99 -22.33 11.33
CA THR A 214 23.21 -21.09 11.30
C THR A 214 24.11 -19.86 11.45
N ILE A 215 23.79 -18.78 10.73
CA ILE A 215 24.60 -17.56 10.74
C ILE A 215 24.83 -17.09 12.18
N PRO A 216 26.10 -16.78 12.55
CA PRO A 216 26.45 -16.30 13.89
C PRO A 216 25.65 -15.06 14.29
N LEU A 217 25.40 -14.90 15.60
CA LEU A 217 24.63 -13.75 16.12
C LEU A 217 25.21 -12.40 15.70
N SER A 218 26.54 -12.29 15.66
CA SER A 218 27.28 -11.08 15.27
C SER A 218 27.04 -10.66 13.82
N GLU A 219 26.70 -11.60 12.95
CA GLU A 219 26.47 -11.34 11.52
C GLU A 219 25.00 -10.97 11.22
N ARG A 220 24.10 -11.10 12.20
CA ARG A 220 22.67 -10.75 12.08
C ARG A 220 22.45 -9.25 12.24
N THR A 221 23.13 -8.49 11.40
CA THR A 221 23.03 -7.03 11.32
C THR A 221 21.71 -6.62 10.66
N PRO A 222 21.22 -5.38 10.88
CA PRO A 222 20.05 -4.86 10.17
C PRO A 222 20.17 -4.97 8.64
N GLU A 223 21.36 -4.69 8.08
CA GLU A 223 21.71 -4.88 6.67
C GLU A 223 21.50 -6.32 6.21
N TRP A 224 21.93 -7.30 7.02
CA TRP A 224 21.73 -8.72 6.73
C TRP A 224 20.23 -9.05 6.64
N PHE A 225 19.41 -8.62 7.60
CA PHE A 225 17.96 -8.83 7.54
C PHE A 225 17.31 -8.19 6.32
N VAL A 226 17.74 -6.98 5.93
CA VAL A 226 17.24 -6.30 4.73
C VAL A 226 17.55 -7.12 3.47
N ASN A 227 18.78 -7.63 3.37
CA ASN A 227 19.20 -8.46 2.24
C ASN A 227 18.37 -9.75 2.16
N GLN A 228 18.28 -10.47 3.27
CA GLN A 228 17.57 -11.75 3.33
C GLN A 228 16.06 -11.60 3.10
N TYR A 229 15.46 -10.51 3.60
CA TYR A 229 14.06 -10.21 3.31
C TYR A 229 13.84 -9.98 1.81
N LEU A 230 14.71 -9.20 1.16
CA LEU A 230 14.58 -8.94 -0.28
C LEU A 230 14.75 -10.19 -1.12
N GLU A 231 15.72 -11.03 -0.75
CA GLU A 231 16.07 -12.25 -1.46
C GLU A 231 14.98 -13.32 -1.32
N HIS A 232 14.47 -13.54 -0.10
CA HIS A 232 13.63 -14.70 0.18
C HIS A 232 12.15 -14.39 0.43
N MET A 233 11.79 -13.17 0.83
CA MET A 233 10.40 -12.83 1.18
C MET A 233 9.76 -11.86 0.18
N ALA A 234 10.45 -10.79 -0.20
CA ALA A 234 9.86 -9.73 -1.04
C ALA A 234 9.48 -10.22 -2.44
N GLN A 235 10.21 -11.21 -2.96
CA GLN A 235 9.99 -11.79 -4.29
C GLN A 235 9.59 -13.27 -4.25
N ALA A 236 9.04 -13.75 -3.12
CA ALA A 236 8.68 -15.15 -2.94
C ALA A 236 7.78 -15.65 -4.10
N PRO A 237 8.11 -16.77 -4.76
CA PRO A 237 7.33 -17.28 -5.89
C PRO A 237 5.86 -17.52 -5.57
N GLU A 238 5.56 -17.96 -4.34
CA GLU A 238 4.18 -18.19 -3.90
C GLU A 238 3.35 -16.90 -3.81
N ALA A 239 3.98 -15.75 -3.53
CA ALA A 239 3.29 -14.46 -3.52
C ALA A 239 2.82 -14.04 -4.92
N ARG A 240 3.45 -14.55 -5.99
CA ARG A 240 3.03 -14.31 -7.38
C ARG A 240 1.76 -15.09 -7.73
N LYS A 241 1.51 -16.19 -7.02
CA LYS A 241 0.37 -17.09 -7.25
C LYS A 241 -0.88 -16.72 -6.43
N ARG A 242 -0.81 -15.69 -5.57
CA ARG A 242 -1.92 -15.28 -4.72
C ARG A 242 -2.11 -13.75 -4.67
N ARG A 243 -3.36 -13.30 -4.72
CA ARG A 243 -3.80 -11.92 -4.54
C ARG A 243 -4.70 -11.84 -3.29
N ILE A 244 -4.29 -11.03 -2.31
CA ILE A 244 -5.02 -10.93 -1.03
C ILE A 244 -6.27 -10.06 -1.16
N ALA A 245 -6.16 -8.94 -1.88
CA ALA A 245 -7.27 -8.04 -2.16
C ALA A 245 -7.73 -8.27 -3.59
N TYR A 246 -8.91 -8.85 -3.75
CA TYR A 246 -9.58 -9.11 -5.02
C TYR A 246 -11.09 -8.99 -4.81
N ASP A 247 -11.81 -8.68 -5.88
CA ASP A 247 -13.27 -8.68 -5.87
C ASP A 247 -13.81 -9.99 -6.47
N SER A 248 -15.09 -10.27 -6.27
CA SER A 248 -15.74 -11.48 -6.82
C SER A 248 -15.80 -11.50 -8.35
N SER A 249 -15.58 -10.36 -9.00
CA SER A 249 -15.51 -10.22 -10.46
C SER A 249 -14.10 -10.39 -11.03
N ASP A 250 -13.08 -10.59 -10.19
CA ASP A 250 -11.69 -10.64 -10.61
C ASP A 250 -11.41 -11.90 -11.44
N SER A 251 -11.43 -11.72 -12.77
CA SER A 251 -11.29 -12.82 -13.72
C SER A 251 -9.93 -13.53 -13.64
N ASP A 252 -8.91 -12.93 -12.99
CA ASP A 252 -7.60 -13.54 -12.77
C ASP A 252 -7.60 -14.59 -11.66
N ILE A 253 -8.59 -14.55 -10.78
CA ILE A 253 -8.65 -15.36 -9.57
C ILE A 253 -9.47 -16.62 -9.83
N GLU A 254 -8.94 -17.75 -9.36
CA GLU A 254 -9.64 -19.03 -9.38
C GLU A 254 -10.83 -18.96 -8.41
N THR A 255 -12.03 -19.25 -8.88
CA THR A 255 -13.25 -19.18 -8.04
C THR A 255 -13.10 -20.05 -6.81
N GLU A 256 -13.51 -19.54 -5.65
CA GLU A 256 -13.48 -20.25 -4.36
C GLU A 256 -12.08 -20.54 -3.78
N THR A 257 -11.02 -19.91 -4.28
CA THR A 257 -9.64 -20.20 -3.85
C THR A 257 -8.98 -19.15 -2.95
N GLU A 258 -9.78 -18.29 -2.32
CA GLU A 258 -9.27 -17.22 -1.45
C GLU A 258 -8.14 -16.39 -2.07
N GLY A 259 -8.27 -16.08 -3.37
CA GLY A 259 -7.34 -15.22 -4.09
C GLY A 259 -6.22 -15.94 -4.83
N LYS A 260 -6.29 -17.26 -5.04
CA LYS A 260 -5.30 -17.96 -5.87
C LYS A 260 -5.46 -17.54 -7.34
N MET A 261 -4.35 -17.27 -8.01
CA MET A 261 -4.33 -16.92 -9.43
C MET A 261 -4.68 -18.16 -10.27
N LYS A 262 -5.43 -17.97 -11.35
CA LYS A 262 -5.68 -19.03 -12.34
C LYS A 262 -4.36 -19.55 -12.94
N GLY A 263 -4.36 -20.83 -13.34
CA GLY A 263 -3.19 -21.47 -13.94
C GLY A 263 -2.60 -20.67 -15.11
N GLY A 264 -1.28 -20.48 -15.09
CA GLY A 264 -0.56 -19.69 -16.09
C GLY A 264 -0.62 -18.17 -15.90
N ARG A 265 -1.37 -17.66 -14.90
CA ARG A 265 -1.35 -16.25 -14.52
C ARG A 265 -0.46 -16.02 -13.30
N GLU A 266 0.34 -14.97 -13.36
CA GLU A 266 1.15 -14.51 -12.24
C GLU A 266 0.85 -13.06 -11.93
N ARG A 267 0.84 -12.73 -10.63
CA ARG A 267 0.77 -11.37 -10.15
C ARG A 267 2.15 -10.74 -10.21
N ASN A 268 2.21 -9.54 -10.80
CA ASN A 268 3.37 -8.68 -10.68
C ASN A 268 3.51 -8.17 -9.24
N LEU A 269 4.57 -8.60 -8.57
CA LEU A 269 4.88 -8.13 -7.22
C LEU A 269 5.36 -6.69 -7.28
N ARG A 270 4.95 -5.88 -6.30
CA ARG A 270 5.44 -4.51 -6.15
C ARG A 270 6.94 -4.56 -5.86
N HIS A 271 7.71 -3.72 -6.55
CA HIS A 271 9.10 -3.49 -6.17
C HIS A 271 9.17 -2.93 -4.74
N VAL A 272 9.94 -3.60 -3.87
CA VAL A 272 10.21 -3.15 -2.51
C VAL A 272 11.65 -2.66 -2.44
N SER A 273 11.85 -1.39 -2.08
CA SER A 273 13.19 -0.82 -1.98
C SER A 273 13.87 -1.20 -0.66
N ARG A 274 15.21 -1.24 -0.67
CA ARG A 274 16.02 -1.41 0.55
C ARG A 274 15.68 -0.37 1.61
N ALA A 275 15.48 0.88 1.18
CA ALA A 275 15.16 2.00 2.06
C ALA A 275 13.81 1.82 2.76
N GLU A 276 12.81 1.24 2.06
CA GLU A 276 11.51 0.96 2.66
C GLU A 276 11.62 -0.06 3.81
N ILE A 277 12.37 -1.15 3.60
CA ILE A 277 12.57 -2.18 4.63
C ILE A 277 13.39 -1.62 5.80
N ARG A 278 14.49 -0.90 5.53
CA ARG A 278 15.27 -0.22 6.57
C ARG A 278 14.40 0.70 7.43
N SER A 279 13.56 1.51 6.78
CA SER A 279 12.64 2.41 7.48
C SER A 279 11.64 1.64 8.35
N LEU A 280 11.09 0.53 7.87
CA LEU A 280 10.16 -0.30 8.63
C LEU A 280 10.84 -0.94 9.85
N LEU A 281 12.03 -1.52 9.67
CA LEU A 281 12.81 -2.08 10.77
C LEU A 281 13.13 -1.00 11.82
N ALA A 282 13.63 0.15 11.38
CA ALA A 282 14.03 1.23 12.28
C ALA A 282 12.86 1.85 13.04
N THR A 283 11.64 1.79 12.49
CA THR A 283 10.42 2.26 13.15
C THR A 283 10.13 1.47 14.44
N HIS A 284 10.51 0.19 14.48
CA HIS A 284 10.22 -0.71 15.60
C HIS A 284 11.46 -1.24 16.32
N ALA A 285 12.65 -0.88 15.85
CA ALA A 285 13.93 -1.43 16.28
C ALA A 285 14.21 -1.25 17.78
N ARG A 286 13.85 -0.09 18.36
CA ARG A 286 14.01 0.14 19.80
C ARG A 286 13.22 -0.86 20.64
N TRP A 287 11.94 -1.05 20.31
CA TRP A 287 11.10 -2.02 20.99
C TRP A 287 11.59 -3.46 20.78
N VAL A 288 12.02 -3.81 19.56
CA VAL A 288 12.60 -5.14 19.28
C VAL A 288 13.85 -5.38 20.13
N LEU A 289 14.70 -4.36 20.31
CA LEU A 289 15.90 -4.42 21.12
C LEU A 289 15.57 -4.64 22.60
N GLU A 290 14.66 -3.85 23.16
CA GLU A 290 14.16 -4.00 24.54
C GLU A 290 13.60 -5.41 24.75
N HIS A 291 12.75 -5.86 23.84
CA HIS A 291 12.19 -7.22 23.87
C HIS A 291 13.28 -8.31 23.81
N GLN A 292 14.35 -8.13 23.02
CA GLN A 292 15.47 -9.07 23.01
C GLN A 292 16.34 -9.01 24.27
N GLN A 293 16.44 -7.87 24.93
CA GLN A 293 17.19 -7.73 26.17
C GLN A 293 16.53 -8.52 27.31
N GLU A 294 15.21 -8.58 27.33
CA GLU A 294 14.42 -9.35 28.31
C GLU A 294 14.43 -10.87 28.05
N ARG A 295 14.75 -11.30 26.83
CA ARG A 295 14.76 -12.74 26.47
C ARG A 295 16.01 -13.45 26.98
N LEU A 296 15.79 -14.65 27.53
CA LEU A 296 16.87 -15.57 27.93
C LEU A 296 17.72 -16.02 26.73
N ARG A 297 17.06 -16.36 25.61
CA ARG A 297 17.72 -16.79 24.37
C ARG A 297 17.65 -15.68 23.34
N LYS A 298 18.74 -14.92 23.24
CA LYS A 298 18.91 -13.86 22.26
C LYS A 298 19.17 -14.45 20.88
N TRP A 299 18.54 -13.86 19.87
CA TRP A 299 18.79 -14.21 18.47
C TRP A 299 19.30 -13.03 17.64
N LEU A 300 19.47 -11.87 18.26
CA LEU A 300 20.14 -10.68 17.74
C LEU A 300 21.38 -10.33 18.56
N ASP A 301 22.39 -9.75 17.90
CA ASP A 301 23.45 -9.02 18.58
C ASP A 301 22.90 -7.67 19.08
N VAL A 302 22.68 -7.60 20.39
CA VAL A 302 22.13 -6.42 21.07
C VAL A 302 23.01 -5.18 20.86
N LYS A 303 24.35 -5.31 20.82
CA LYS A 303 25.24 -4.15 20.71
C LYS A 303 25.19 -3.55 19.31
N VAL A 304 25.22 -4.40 18.28
CA VAL A 304 25.12 -3.97 16.88
C VAL A 304 23.79 -3.26 16.63
N TRP A 305 22.69 -3.82 17.12
CA TRP A 305 21.37 -3.23 16.96
C TRP A 305 21.20 -1.93 17.76
N GLN A 306 21.78 -1.84 18.96
CA GLN A 306 21.76 -0.62 19.75
C GLN A 306 22.45 0.54 19.04
N ASN A 307 23.63 0.30 18.47
CA ASN A 307 24.35 1.31 17.68
C ASN A 307 23.53 1.75 16.47
N TRP A 308 22.92 0.81 15.76
CA TRP A 308 22.11 1.11 14.58
C TRP A 308 20.82 1.89 14.91
N VAL A 309 20.16 1.59 16.04
CA VAL A 309 19.01 2.36 16.53
C VAL A 309 19.42 3.80 16.79
N TYR A 310 20.56 4.01 17.46
CA TYR A 310 21.10 5.34 17.73
C TYR A 310 21.40 6.11 16.44
N GLU A 311 22.09 5.50 15.48
CA GLU A 311 22.37 6.09 14.17
C GLU A 311 21.09 6.44 13.39
N SER A 312 20.09 5.55 13.43
CA SER A 312 18.81 5.76 12.77
C SER A 312 18.02 6.93 13.37
N ASP A 313 18.07 7.10 14.69
CA ASP A 313 17.44 8.23 15.37
C ASP A 313 18.16 9.54 15.07
N LEU A 314 19.50 9.55 15.02
CA LEU A 314 20.27 10.72 14.57
C LEU A 314 19.93 11.10 13.12
N ALA A 315 19.86 10.11 12.22
CA ALA A 315 19.50 10.34 10.82
C ALA A 315 18.07 10.88 10.68
N ARG A 316 17.13 10.40 11.51
CA ARG A 316 15.75 10.90 11.54
C ARG A 316 15.68 12.36 12.01
N LYS A 317 16.39 12.70 13.09
CA LYS A 317 16.49 14.08 13.59
C LYS A 317 17.15 15.01 12.56
N ALA A 318 18.20 14.55 11.88
CA ALA A 318 18.84 15.30 10.82
C ALA A 318 17.88 15.57 9.64
N ALA A 319 17.18 14.56 9.15
CA ALA A 319 16.20 14.72 8.09
C ALA A 319 15.06 15.67 8.49
N ALA A 320 14.55 15.55 9.72
CA ALA A 320 13.50 16.44 10.23
C ALA A 320 13.92 17.92 10.26
N ARG A 321 15.16 18.21 10.66
CA ARG A 321 15.72 19.59 10.64
C ARG A 321 15.78 20.18 9.23
N GLU A 322 15.97 19.34 8.22
CA GLU A 322 15.96 19.74 6.80
C GLU A 322 14.55 19.75 6.20
N GLY A 323 13.50 19.48 6.98
CA GLY A 323 12.13 19.31 6.47
C GLY A 323 11.96 18.08 5.57
N ILE A 324 12.92 17.15 5.58
CA ILE A 324 12.92 15.92 4.80
C ILE A 324 12.26 14.81 5.62
N ARG A 325 11.31 14.12 5.01
CA ARG A 325 10.68 12.96 5.64
C ARG A 325 11.65 11.77 5.62
N TRP A 326 12.04 11.28 6.79
CA TRP A 326 12.84 10.07 6.92
C TRP A 326 11.99 8.81 6.73
N GLY A 327 12.12 8.17 5.57
CA GLY A 327 11.46 6.91 5.25
C GLY A 327 9.92 6.99 5.20
N LYS A 328 9.27 5.82 5.15
CA LYS A 328 7.81 5.71 5.09
C LYS A 328 7.27 5.53 6.50
N MET A 329 7.35 6.59 7.32
CA MET A 329 6.78 6.53 8.68
C MET A 329 5.30 6.16 8.60
N ILE A 330 4.93 5.06 9.23
CA ILE A 330 3.55 4.70 9.50
C ILE A 330 3.06 5.71 10.52
N ARG A 331 2.36 6.76 10.07
CA ARG A 331 1.72 7.70 11.00
C ARG A 331 0.65 6.95 11.78
N TYR A 332 0.92 6.75 13.07
CA TYR A 332 -0.06 6.26 14.02
C TYR A 332 -0.89 7.50 14.41
N GLY A 333 -2.18 7.47 14.06
CA GLY A 333 -3.05 8.64 14.16
C GLY A 333 -3.27 9.09 15.60
N SER A 334 -2.37 9.93 16.10
CA SER A 334 -2.57 10.94 17.17
C SER A 334 -1.29 11.76 17.42
N GLU A 335 -0.15 11.42 16.82
CA GLU A 335 1.14 12.10 17.06
C GLU A 335 1.34 13.36 16.21
N ALA A 336 0.33 13.81 15.47
CA ALA A 336 0.45 15.00 14.63
C ALA A 336 0.62 16.32 15.43
N ASP A 337 0.39 16.29 16.75
CA ASP A 337 0.33 17.50 17.59
C ASP A 337 1.32 17.52 18.76
N SER A 338 2.21 16.52 18.93
CA SER A 338 3.16 16.48 20.07
C SER A 338 4.64 16.60 19.71
N ASP A 339 4.97 16.79 18.43
CA ASP A 339 6.35 17.14 18.02
C ASP A 339 6.64 18.65 18.22
N SER A 340 5.82 19.37 18.99
CA SER A 340 6.19 20.72 19.43
C SER A 340 7.31 20.63 20.46
N ASP A 341 8.54 20.86 20.01
CA ASP A 341 9.58 21.59 20.73
C ASP A 341 9.67 21.31 22.22
N SER A 342 9.70 20.02 22.61
CA SER A 342 10.30 19.67 23.88
C SER A 342 11.81 19.75 23.66
N ASP A 343 12.33 20.97 23.70
CA ASP A 343 13.74 21.32 23.91
C ASP A 343 14.19 20.63 25.22
N SER A 344 14.44 19.33 25.13
CA SER A 344 15.15 18.59 26.15
C SER A 344 16.63 18.84 25.94
N ASP A 345 17.03 20.06 26.30
CA ASP A 345 18.41 20.48 26.54
C ASP A 345 18.92 19.91 27.89
N GLY A 346 18.38 18.76 28.31
CA GLY A 346 18.54 18.19 29.64
C GLY A 346 18.61 16.66 29.66
N MET A 347 19.13 16.03 28.61
CA MET A 347 19.70 14.69 28.81
C MET A 347 21.09 14.82 29.43
N ASP A 348 21.05 14.80 30.76
CA ASP A 348 22.14 14.38 31.61
C ASP A 348 22.79 13.12 31.03
N ASP A 349 24.10 13.23 30.83
CA ASP A 349 25.05 12.21 30.42
C ASP A 349 25.13 11.10 31.48
N ASN A 350 24.11 10.25 31.55
CA ASN A 350 24.13 9.05 32.38
C ASN A 350 24.34 7.80 31.51
N GLY A 351 25.62 7.45 31.31
CA GLY A 351 26.04 6.07 31.46
C GLY A 351 26.21 5.21 30.20
N VAL A 352 26.52 5.78 29.04
CA VAL A 352 27.14 4.99 27.97
C VAL A 352 28.67 5.10 28.12
N PRO A 353 29.42 4.00 28.32
CA PRO A 353 30.88 4.08 28.43
C PRO A 353 31.44 4.64 27.12
N ALA A 354 32.01 5.84 27.21
CA ALA A 354 32.58 6.56 26.11
C ALA A 354 33.64 5.70 25.40
N ILE A 355 33.36 5.35 24.14
CA ILE A 355 34.40 4.87 23.22
C ILE A 355 35.39 6.02 23.07
N PRO A 356 36.70 5.83 23.33
CA PRO A 356 37.66 6.93 23.35
C PRO A 356 37.85 7.49 21.95
N VAL A 357 37.22 8.63 21.67
CA VAL A 357 37.45 9.41 20.46
C VAL A 357 38.73 10.25 20.66
N PRO A 358 39.69 10.25 19.72
CA PRO A 358 40.92 11.03 19.86
C PRO A 358 40.61 12.54 19.96
N ARG A 359 41.08 13.15 21.05
CA ARG A 359 40.94 14.58 21.37
C ARG A 359 41.41 15.46 20.20
N ARG A 360 40.47 16.12 19.52
CA ARG A 360 40.77 17.26 18.64
C ARG A 360 41.06 18.48 19.51
N VAL A 361 42.22 19.08 19.28
CA VAL A 361 42.71 20.28 19.94
C VAL A 361 41.82 21.47 19.60
N ASN A 362 41.40 22.20 20.65
CA ASN A 362 40.48 23.33 20.60
C ASN A 362 41.03 24.49 19.75
N ARG A 363 40.21 24.98 18.81
CA ARG A 363 40.41 26.24 18.09
C ARG A 363 39.46 27.29 18.69
N PRO A 364 39.93 28.47 19.11
CA PRO A 364 39.09 29.44 19.81
C PRO A 364 38.05 30.07 18.86
N GLN A 365 36.79 30.03 19.26
CA GLN A 365 35.68 30.66 18.55
C GLN A 365 35.61 32.17 18.81
N ARG A 366 35.51 32.93 17.72
CA ARG A 366 35.23 34.37 17.69
C ARG A 366 33.74 34.59 18.00
N SER A 367 33.46 35.45 18.97
CA SER A 367 32.11 35.91 19.31
C SER A 367 31.48 36.70 18.17
N ARG A 368 30.22 36.40 17.86
CA ARG A 368 29.36 37.12 16.89
C ARG A 368 28.20 37.75 17.66
N PRO A 369 27.77 38.99 17.34
CA PRO A 369 26.85 39.74 18.19
C PRO A 369 25.38 39.35 17.95
N THR A 370 24.65 39.39 19.06
CA THR A 370 23.21 39.20 19.24
C THR A 370 22.39 40.19 18.41
N ARG A 371 21.44 39.71 17.61
CA ARG A 371 20.44 40.53 16.92
C ARG A 371 19.07 40.29 17.54
N GLN A 372 18.49 41.36 18.07
CA GLN A 372 17.18 41.41 18.71
C GLN A 372 16.04 41.45 17.68
N ASN A 373 14.94 40.81 18.03
CA ASN A 373 13.53 41.16 17.81
C ASN A 373 13.02 41.57 16.41
N ALA A 374 12.12 40.73 15.87
CA ALA A 374 10.86 41.19 15.30
C ALA A 374 9.79 40.07 15.34
N ARG A 375 8.74 40.28 16.13
CA ARG A 375 7.45 39.56 16.03
C ARG A 375 6.70 40.05 14.79
N PRO A 376 5.81 39.21 14.20
CA PRO A 376 4.45 39.71 14.01
C PRO A 376 3.36 38.71 14.41
N SER A 377 2.19 39.32 14.60
CA SER A 377 0.97 38.86 15.24
C SER A 377 0.29 37.64 14.63
N ALA A 378 -0.40 36.93 15.53
CA ALA A 378 -1.49 36.01 15.25
C ALA A 378 -2.67 36.70 14.51
N SER A 379 -3.29 35.97 13.60
CA SER A 379 -4.72 36.13 13.30
C SER A 379 -5.34 34.79 12.90
N ASN A 380 -6.55 34.59 13.43
CA ASN A 380 -7.42 33.42 13.30
C ASN A 380 -8.05 33.28 11.91
N ALA A 381 -8.36 32.04 11.48
CA ALA A 381 -9.64 31.61 10.87
C ALA A 381 -9.49 30.14 10.40
N ARG A 382 -10.13 29.15 11.05
CA ARG A 382 -11.48 28.61 10.76
C ARG A 382 -11.79 28.43 9.27
N GLY A 383 -11.97 27.18 8.85
CA GLY A 383 -12.53 26.82 7.55
C GLY A 383 -12.56 25.31 7.29
N ALA A 384 -13.44 24.59 7.97
CA ALA A 384 -13.85 23.25 7.56
C ALA A 384 -14.95 23.37 6.49
N LEU A 385 -14.73 22.82 5.30
CA LEU A 385 -15.75 22.71 4.24
C LEU A 385 -15.50 21.43 3.43
N PHE A 386 -16.24 20.37 3.74
CA PHE A 386 -16.66 19.38 2.73
C PHE A 386 -18.07 18.92 3.06
N VAL A 387 -19.01 19.41 2.25
CA VAL A 387 -20.39 18.93 2.10
C VAL A 387 -20.41 18.06 0.83
N PRO A 388 -21.03 16.87 0.84
CA PRO A 388 -21.14 16.04 -0.35
C PRO A 388 -22.26 16.57 -1.26
N SER A 389 -21.93 16.80 -2.53
CA SER A 389 -22.89 17.18 -3.57
C SER A 389 -23.48 15.93 -4.22
N SER A 390 -24.81 15.84 -4.16
CA SER A 390 -25.68 14.94 -4.90
C SER A 390 -25.89 15.43 -6.33
N SER A 391 -25.74 14.53 -7.31
CA SER A 391 -26.26 14.71 -8.68
C SER A 391 -26.18 13.32 -9.34
N ASP A 392 -27.32 12.66 -9.56
CA ASP A 392 -28.21 12.76 -10.73
C ASP A 392 -28.00 11.54 -11.64
N GLU A 393 -28.95 10.62 -11.57
CA GLU A 393 -29.06 9.46 -12.44
C GLU A 393 -29.45 9.92 -13.85
N ARG A 394 -28.59 9.64 -14.83
CA ARG A 394 -28.98 9.59 -16.23
C ARG A 394 -28.54 8.27 -16.84
N GLU A 395 -29.51 7.54 -17.36
CA GLU A 395 -29.34 6.28 -18.10
C GLU A 395 -28.44 6.48 -19.31
N ALA A 396 -27.38 5.67 -19.40
CA ALA A 396 -26.49 5.60 -20.54
C ALA A 396 -26.85 4.39 -21.43
N PRO A 397 -26.70 4.49 -22.76
CA PRO A 397 -27.02 3.43 -23.71
C PRO A 397 -26.06 2.24 -23.60
N PRO A 398 -26.45 1.05 -24.09
CA PRO A 398 -25.72 -0.20 -23.88
C PRO A 398 -24.34 -0.16 -24.56
N VAL A 399 -23.28 -0.24 -23.75
CA VAL A 399 -21.89 -0.35 -24.21
C VAL A 399 -21.49 -1.82 -24.31
N ASP A 400 -20.89 -2.17 -25.45
CA ASP A 400 -20.35 -3.48 -25.80
C ASP A 400 -19.35 -4.00 -24.73
N GLN A 401 -19.67 -5.15 -24.14
CA GLN A 401 -18.99 -5.74 -22.97
C GLN A 401 -17.63 -6.38 -23.31
N SER A 402 -17.16 -6.31 -24.56
CA SER A 402 -15.92 -6.97 -24.99
C SER A 402 -14.63 -6.15 -24.78
N VAL A 403 -14.71 -4.90 -24.31
CA VAL A 403 -13.51 -4.02 -24.12
C VAL A 403 -13.42 -3.37 -22.72
N SER A 404 -14.32 -3.69 -21.79
CA SER A 404 -14.33 -3.12 -20.45
C SER A 404 -13.30 -3.76 -19.53
N ARG A 405 -12.02 -3.41 -19.69
CA ARG A 405 -10.99 -3.58 -18.65
C ARG A 405 -11.21 -2.50 -17.60
N SER A 406 -12.02 -2.78 -16.59
CA SER A 406 -12.15 -1.93 -15.41
C SER A 406 -10.85 -2.01 -14.59
N TYR A 407 -9.92 -1.09 -14.84
CA TYR A 407 -8.84 -0.81 -13.93
C TYR A 407 -9.32 0.16 -12.86
N ASP A 408 -8.91 -0.11 -11.62
CA ASP A 408 -9.10 0.75 -10.44
C ASP A 408 -8.55 2.16 -10.74
N VAL A 409 -9.43 3.16 -10.68
CA VAL A 409 -9.19 4.51 -11.22
C VAL A 409 -8.21 5.32 -10.34
N ASP A 410 -7.81 4.79 -9.18
CA ASP A 410 -7.04 5.51 -8.16
C ASP A 410 -5.50 5.41 -8.31
N PHE A 411 -4.99 4.75 -9.36
CA PHE A 411 -3.55 4.63 -9.63
C PHE A 411 -3.09 5.09 -11.03
N SER A 412 -3.92 5.83 -11.75
CA SER A 412 -3.47 6.54 -12.95
C SER A 412 -3.14 8.00 -12.62
N PRO A 413 -2.05 8.60 -13.15
CA PRO A 413 -1.91 10.05 -13.15
C PRO A 413 -3.15 10.67 -13.81
N PRO A 414 -3.62 11.86 -13.36
CA PRO A 414 -4.86 12.45 -13.85
C PRO A 414 -4.82 12.47 -15.38
N SER A 415 -5.74 11.72 -15.97
CA SER A 415 -5.95 11.77 -17.42
C SER A 415 -6.20 13.22 -17.77
N SER A 416 -5.44 13.71 -18.75
CA SER A 416 -5.63 15.03 -19.33
C SER A 416 -7.11 15.24 -19.60
N SER A 417 -7.65 16.40 -19.22
CA SER A 417 -9.06 16.75 -19.40
C SER A 417 -9.57 16.29 -20.78
N PRO A 418 -10.81 15.76 -20.87
CA PRO A 418 -11.38 15.43 -22.18
C PRO A 418 -11.27 16.67 -23.04
N ALA A 419 -10.57 16.54 -24.17
CA ALA A 419 -10.37 17.63 -25.10
C ALA A 419 -11.73 18.26 -25.37
N SER A 420 -11.87 19.53 -24.99
CA SER A 420 -12.97 20.36 -25.45
C SER A 420 -13.06 20.19 -26.98
N PRO A 421 -14.27 20.19 -27.58
CA PRO A 421 -14.42 20.15 -29.04
C PRO A 421 -13.93 21.48 -29.61
N SER A 422 -12.61 21.67 -29.64
CA SER A 422 -11.95 22.73 -30.35
C SER A 422 -11.82 22.26 -31.79
N SER A 423 -12.68 22.84 -32.60
CA SER A 423 -12.69 22.82 -34.04
C SER A 423 -11.33 23.17 -34.64
N SER A 424 -10.50 22.16 -34.91
CA SER A 424 -9.49 22.15 -35.99
C SER A 424 -8.65 20.88 -35.88
N VAL A 425 -9.11 19.78 -36.48
CA VAL A 425 -8.26 18.61 -36.71
C VAL A 425 -7.19 19.05 -37.72
N PRO A 426 -5.88 19.03 -37.41
CA PRO A 426 -4.87 19.31 -38.41
C PRO A 426 -5.01 18.25 -39.51
N SER A 427 -5.18 18.72 -40.75
CA SER A 427 -5.30 17.87 -41.92
C SER A 427 -4.18 16.83 -41.92
N ARG A 428 -4.53 15.54 -41.88
CA ARG A 428 -3.58 14.43 -42.00
C ARG A 428 -2.63 14.72 -43.15
N SER A 429 -1.33 14.65 -42.90
CA SER A 429 -0.31 14.77 -43.94
C SER A 429 -0.65 13.82 -45.08
N ALA A 430 -0.74 14.35 -46.31
CA ALA A 430 -1.27 13.64 -47.47
C ALA A 430 -0.43 12.42 -47.91
N THR A 431 0.73 12.19 -47.28
CA THR A 431 1.64 11.10 -47.61
C THR A 431 1.99 10.32 -46.33
N PRO A 432 1.64 9.03 -46.23
CA PRO A 432 2.04 8.20 -45.10
C PRO A 432 3.57 8.07 -45.05
N PRO A 433 4.17 8.05 -43.85
CA PRO A 433 5.62 7.84 -43.69
C PRO A 433 6.05 6.50 -44.31
N ASN A 434 7.27 6.46 -44.85
CA ASN A 434 7.79 5.26 -45.53
C ASN A 434 7.85 4.08 -44.55
N PRO A 435 7.13 2.96 -44.81
CA PRO A 435 7.10 1.82 -43.89
C PRO A 435 8.47 1.15 -43.74
N GLU A 436 9.32 1.18 -44.76
CA GLU A 436 10.68 0.63 -44.68
C GLU A 436 11.53 1.41 -43.66
N ILE A 437 11.44 2.74 -43.67
CA ILE A 437 12.14 3.59 -42.70
C ILE A 437 11.63 3.34 -41.29
N ILE A 438 10.30 3.29 -41.10
CA ILE A 438 9.70 3.06 -39.78
C ILE A 438 10.10 1.70 -39.21
N SER A 439 10.18 0.66 -40.04
CA SER A 439 10.55 -0.69 -39.58
C SER A 439 11.97 -0.81 -39.02
N LEU A 440 12.85 0.13 -39.39
CA LEU A 440 14.24 0.16 -38.94
C LEU A 440 14.44 0.97 -37.67
N ILE A 441 13.53 1.90 -37.36
CA ILE A 441 13.61 2.71 -36.15
C ILE A 441 13.18 1.83 -34.97
N PRO A 442 14.05 1.59 -33.96
CA PRO A 442 13.65 0.86 -32.78
C PRO A 442 12.40 1.51 -32.15
N PRO A 443 11.33 0.75 -31.83
CA PRO A 443 10.08 1.31 -31.33
C PRO A 443 10.26 2.23 -30.11
N ALA A 444 11.28 1.96 -29.30
CA ALA A 444 11.61 2.77 -28.13
C ALA A 444 12.00 4.23 -28.49
N LEU A 445 12.56 4.48 -29.69
CA LEU A 445 12.91 5.83 -30.16
C LEU A 445 11.71 6.63 -30.66
N LEU A 446 10.58 5.96 -30.93
CA LEU A 446 9.34 6.60 -31.41
C LEU A 446 8.49 7.18 -30.26
N HIS A 447 8.84 6.86 -29.01
CA HIS A 447 8.14 7.32 -27.83
C HIS A 447 8.92 8.44 -27.13
N ARG A 448 8.19 9.34 -26.46
CA ARG A 448 8.82 10.35 -25.61
C ARG A 448 9.66 9.64 -24.53
N PRO A 449 10.93 10.02 -24.32
CA PRO A 449 11.77 9.33 -23.36
C PRO A 449 11.18 9.43 -21.96
N ALA A 450 11.19 8.30 -21.25
CA ALA A 450 10.82 8.28 -19.84
C ALA A 450 11.84 9.07 -19.02
N LEU A 451 11.36 9.83 -18.03
CA LEU A 451 12.24 10.54 -17.12
C LEU A 451 13.12 9.54 -16.34
N PRO A 452 14.36 9.94 -15.97
CA PRO A 452 15.26 9.12 -15.17
C PRO A 452 14.60 8.62 -13.88
N ARG A 453 15.07 7.47 -13.36
CA ARG A 453 14.59 6.91 -12.09
C ARG A 453 15.17 7.71 -10.91
N ALA A 454 14.96 7.22 -9.69
CA ALA A 454 15.41 7.88 -8.45
C ALA A 454 16.93 8.08 -8.34
N ASP A 455 17.71 7.43 -9.21
CA ASP A 455 19.16 7.54 -9.35
C ASP A 455 19.60 8.64 -10.33
N PHE A 456 18.66 9.33 -11.00
CA PHE A 456 18.93 10.40 -11.97
C PHE A 456 19.72 9.94 -13.21
N THR A 457 19.77 8.64 -13.47
CA THR A 457 20.41 8.05 -14.64
C THR A 457 19.36 7.55 -15.62
N TRP A 458 19.54 7.88 -16.89
CA TRP A 458 18.78 7.33 -18.00
C TRP A 458 19.69 6.51 -18.89
N SER A 459 19.30 5.28 -19.21
CA SER A 459 20.04 4.39 -20.13
C SER A 459 19.25 4.25 -21.44
N CYS A 460 19.96 4.29 -22.56
CA CYS A 460 19.32 4.20 -23.87
C CYS A 460 18.58 2.85 -24.04
N PRO A 461 17.29 2.85 -24.47
CA PRO A 461 16.54 1.61 -24.64
C PRO A 461 16.82 0.88 -25.97
N ALA A 462 17.65 1.45 -26.85
CA ALA A 462 18.06 0.79 -28.09
C ALA A 462 18.91 -0.44 -27.76
N ARG A 463 18.69 -1.54 -28.49
CA ARG A 463 19.49 -2.77 -28.32
C ARG A 463 20.95 -2.45 -28.64
N ASP A 464 21.85 -2.98 -27.82
CA ASP A 464 23.31 -2.84 -27.95
C ASP A 464 23.85 -1.40 -27.79
N CYS A 465 23.03 -0.46 -27.31
CA CYS A 465 23.50 0.87 -26.92
C CYS A 465 23.78 0.92 -25.42
N LEU A 466 25.02 1.25 -25.04
CA LEU A 466 25.44 1.41 -23.64
C LEU A 466 25.50 2.87 -23.20
N HIS A 467 24.91 3.79 -23.98
CA HIS A 467 24.93 5.20 -23.64
C HIS A 467 23.99 5.48 -22.45
N GLU A 468 24.54 6.20 -21.47
CA GLU A 468 23.83 6.58 -20.26
C GLU A 468 24.01 8.08 -20.02
N ILE A 469 22.92 8.75 -19.65
CA ILE A 469 22.90 10.16 -19.26
C ILE A 469 22.68 10.21 -17.75
N CYS A 470 23.70 10.63 -17.01
CA CYS A 470 23.61 10.88 -15.58
C CYS A 470 23.42 12.37 -15.33
N LEU A 471 22.21 12.81 -14.95
CA LEU A 471 21.92 14.23 -14.77
C LEU A 471 22.73 14.89 -13.64
N LEU A 472 23.23 14.10 -12.70
CA LEU A 472 24.11 14.56 -11.62
C LEU A 472 25.57 14.72 -12.06
N ASN A 473 25.96 14.09 -13.18
CA ASN A 473 27.31 14.10 -13.70
C ASN A 473 27.30 14.06 -15.23
N LEU A 474 26.85 15.16 -15.84
CA LEU A 474 26.75 15.29 -17.29
C LEU A 474 28.14 15.26 -17.95
N THR A 475 28.30 14.41 -18.96
CA THR A 475 29.52 14.38 -19.77
C THR A 475 29.53 15.54 -20.77
N GLU A 476 30.69 15.83 -21.35
CA GLU A 476 30.82 16.87 -22.37
C GLU A 476 29.97 16.58 -23.62
N ALA A 477 29.80 15.30 -23.97
CA ALA A 477 28.91 14.88 -25.04
C ALA A 477 27.44 15.21 -24.73
N ASP A 478 26.99 14.95 -23.50
CA ASP A 478 25.63 15.24 -23.05
C ASP A 478 25.36 16.75 -23.00
N CYS A 479 26.41 17.56 -22.80
CA CYS A 479 26.28 19.02 -22.74
C CYS A 479 26.17 19.68 -24.12
N ARG A 480 26.57 19.00 -25.21
CA ARG A 480 26.59 19.57 -26.58
C ARG A 480 25.27 20.21 -27.05
N PRO A 481 24.06 19.64 -26.79
CA PRO A 481 22.80 20.23 -27.23
C PRO A 481 22.25 21.31 -26.27
N LEU A 482 22.92 21.59 -25.15
CA LEU A 482 22.46 22.53 -24.13
C LEU A 482 23.13 23.90 -24.27
N ASP A 483 22.49 24.93 -23.75
CA ASP A 483 23.11 26.25 -23.61
C ASP A 483 24.02 26.32 -22.35
N GLU A 484 24.94 27.28 -22.36
CA GLU A 484 25.90 27.48 -21.26
C GLU A 484 25.23 27.80 -19.92
N ASP A 485 24.04 28.42 -19.94
CA ASP A 485 23.29 28.72 -18.71
C ASP A 485 22.69 27.44 -18.10
N ALA A 486 22.06 26.58 -18.90
CA ALA A 486 21.55 25.30 -18.43
C ALA A 486 22.68 24.42 -17.90
N ILE A 487 23.82 24.33 -18.60
CA ILE A 487 24.99 23.55 -18.14
C ILE A 487 25.45 24.07 -16.77
N ARG A 488 25.54 25.39 -16.60
CA ARG A 488 25.91 26.00 -15.31
C ARG A 488 24.89 25.68 -14.21
N ARG A 489 23.60 25.73 -14.52
CA ARG A 489 22.51 25.43 -13.57
C ARG A 489 22.46 23.94 -13.18
N PHE A 490 22.70 23.03 -14.11
CA PHE A 490 22.83 21.60 -13.80
C PHE A 490 24.00 21.35 -12.85
N ARG A 491 25.17 21.95 -13.14
CA ARG A 491 26.38 21.83 -12.31
C ARG A 491 26.24 22.48 -10.93
N ALA A 492 25.45 23.53 -10.80
CA ALA A 492 25.16 24.17 -9.52
C ALA A 492 24.30 23.28 -8.59
N GLY A 493 23.56 22.31 -9.14
CA GLY A 493 22.65 21.45 -8.38
C GLY A 493 21.40 22.18 -7.90
N GLY A 494 20.68 21.58 -6.94
CA GLY A 494 19.49 22.19 -6.31
C GLY A 494 18.22 22.19 -7.17
N TRP A 495 18.27 21.61 -8.36
CA TRP A 495 17.14 21.44 -9.27
C TRP A 495 16.34 20.18 -8.94
N ARG A 496 15.10 20.11 -9.43
CA ARG A 496 14.21 18.94 -9.30
C ARG A 496 13.87 18.39 -10.68
N LEU A 497 13.67 17.08 -10.78
CA LEU A 497 13.30 16.42 -12.04
C LEU A 497 11.93 16.89 -12.59
N GLN A 498 11.10 17.47 -11.71
CA GLN A 498 9.81 18.06 -12.08
C GLN A 498 9.93 19.47 -12.66
N ASP A 499 11.09 20.12 -12.56
CA ASP A 499 11.28 21.46 -13.09
C ASP A 499 11.20 21.43 -14.62
N ALA A 500 10.36 22.28 -15.22
CA ALA A 500 10.09 22.26 -16.66
C ALA A 500 11.36 22.40 -17.50
N TRP A 501 12.25 23.31 -17.12
CA TRP A 501 13.52 23.54 -17.82
C TRP A 501 14.46 22.31 -17.76
N VAL A 502 14.44 21.53 -16.67
CA VAL A 502 15.23 20.30 -16.54
C VAL A 502 14.72 19.25 -17.52
N GLN A 503 13.39 19.12 -17.65
CA GLN A 503 12.77 18.17 -18.57
C GLN A 503 13.03 18.53 -20.03
N GLU A 504 13.00 19.82 -20.37
CA GLU A 504 13.34 20.31 -21.71
C GLU A 504 14.80 20.01 -22.06
N CYS A 505 15.73 20.31 -21.15
CA CYS A 505 17.15 19.99 -21.35
C CYS A 505 17.38 18.48 -21.47
N PHE A 506 16.76 17.68 -20.59
CA PHE A 506 16.84 16.21 -20.67
C PHE A 506 16.31 15.69 -22.00
N GLN A 507 15.18 16.22 -22.48
CA GLN A 507 14.63 15.85 -23.77
C GLN A 507 15.55 16.25 -24.92
N ALA A 508 16.25 17.39 -24.84
CA ALA A 508 17.24 17.81 -25.83
C ALA A 508 18.45 16.85 -25.87
N MET A 509 18.98 16.46 -24.70
CA MET A 509 20.08 15.50 -24.59
C MET A 509 19.72 14.14 -25.20
N VAL A 510 18.56 13.58 -24.82
CA VAL A 510 18.10 12.31 -25.37
C VAL A 510 17.81 12.42 -26.87
N SER A 511 17.24 13.53 -27.33
CA SER A 511 16.95 13.74 -28.76
C SER A 511 18.23 13.79 -29.59
N ALA A 512 19.28 14.46 -29.11
CA ALA A 512 20.58 14.48 -29.79
C ALA A 512 21.18 13.07 -29.90
N HIS A 513 21.11 12.28 -28.83
CA HIS A 513 21.56 10.89 -28.87
C HIS A 513 20.71 10.01 -29.80
N TYR A 514 19.40 10.22 -29.86
CA TYR A 514 18.53 9.52 -30.81
C TYR A 514 18.82 9.90 -32.26
N GLU A 515 19.18 11.16 -32.52
CA GLU A 515 19.64 11.60 -33.84
C GLU A 515 20.92 10.87 -34.27
N ASP A 516 21.86 10.58 -33.35
CA ASP A 516 23.04 9.76 -33.65
C ASP A 516 22.67 8.33 -34.09
N HIS A 517 21.68 7.71 -33.43
CA HIS A 517 21.17 6.39 -33.84
C HIS A 517 20.53 6.42 -35.22
N LEU A 518 19.73 7.46 -35.51
CA LEU A 518 19.10 7.61 -36.83
C LEU A 518 20.16 7.85 -37.91
N ASP A 519 21.20 8.63 -37.61
CA ASP A 519 22.29 8.89 -38.54
C ASP A 519 23.08 7.63 -38.91
N GLN A 520 23.35 6.76 -37.92
CA GLN A 520 23.96 5.44 -38.12
C GLN A 520 23.12 4.53 -39.02
N LEU A 521 21.79 4.66 -38.98
CA LEU A 521 20.86 3.94 -39.84
C LEU A 521 20.70 4.61 -41.23
N GLY A 522 21.37 5.73 -41.49
CA GLY A 522 21.24 6.49 -42.72
C GLY A 522 19.90 7.22 -42.84
N ILE A 523 19.25 7.53 -41.72
CA ILE A 523 17.95 8.21 -41.63
C ILE A 523 18.18 9.62 -41.08
N GLU A 524 17.60 10.63 -41.75
CA GLU A 524 17.62 12.02 -41.31
C GLU A 524 16.19 12.49 -40.98
N MET A 525 16.01 13.28 -39.93
CA MET A 525 14.73 13.88 -39.59
C MET A 525 14.57 15.22 -40.30
N ARG A 526 13.75 15.27 -41.36
CA ARG A 526 13.54 16.50 -42.15
C ARG A 526 12.27 17.22 -41.73
N GLU A 527 12.37 18.53 -41.50
CA GLU A 527 11.19 19.34 -41.21
C GLU A 527 10.39 19.59 -42.50
N THR A 528 9.11 19.27 -42.45
CA THR A 528 8.16 19.56 -43.54
C THR A 528 7.68 21.00 -43.45
N ARG A 529 7.05 21.50 -44.53
CA ARG A 529 6.45 22.85 -44.56
C ARG A 529 5.41 23.10 -43.44
N LEU A 530 4.88 22.03 -42.84
CA LEU A 530 3.91 22.07 -41.73
C LEU A 530 4.57 21.98 -40.35
N ARG A 531 5.90 22.15 -40.23
CA ARG A 531 6.67 22.01 -38.98
C ARG A 531 6.60 20.62 -38.33
N HIS A 532 6.21 19.60 -39.09
CA HIS A 532 6.33 18.21 -38.67
C HIS A 532 7.67 17.66 -39.14
N ARG A 533 8.44 17.04 -38.24
CA ARG A 533 9.64 16.28 -38.61
C ARG A 533 9.22 14.90 -39.12
N VAL A 534 9.66 14.55 -40.33
CA VAL A 534 9.43 13.23 -40.92
C VAL A 534 10.78 12.55 -41.18
N PRO A 535 10.91 11.25 -40.92
CA PRO A 535 12.15 10.53 -41.20
C PRO A 535 12.28 10.31 -42.71
N VAL A 536 13.43 10.64 -43.27
CA VAL A 536 13.79 10.47 -44.68
C VAL A 536 15.14 9.78 -44.81
N TRP A 537 15.36 9.06 -45.90
CA TRP A 537 16.68 8.50 -46.19
C TRP A 537 17.69 9.62 -46.46
N LYS A 538 18.84 9.58 -45.79
CA LYS A 538 19.95 10.52 -45.99
C LYS A 538 20.51 10.44 -47.42
N ASN A 539 20.49 9.26 -48.04
CA ASN A 539 20.96 9.06 -49.41
C ASN A 539 19.87 8.46 -50.33
N LEU A 540 19.04 9.33 -50.91
CA LEU A 540 17.93 8.96 -51.79
C LEU A 540 18.33 8.17 -53.05
N ARG A 541 19.62 8.11 -53.40
CA ARG A 541 20.10 7.34 -54.57
C ARG A 541 20.15 5.83 -54.34
N ILE A 542 20.28 5.43 -53.08
CA ILE A 542 20.44 4.01 -52.70
C ILE A 542 19.07 3.36 -52.44
N HIS A 543 18.08 4.15 -52.04
CA HIS A 543 16.75 3.69 -51.66
C HIS A 543 15.70 4.07 -52.71
N LYS A 544 14.69 3.22 -52.90
CA LYS A 544 13.61 3.50 -53.85
C LYS A 544 12.85 4.77 -53.42
N PRO A 545 12.48 5.67 -54.36
CA PRO A 545 11.72 6.86 -54.03
C PRO A 545 10.40 6.50 -53.36
N TRP A 546 10.10 7.13 -52.22
CA TRP A 546 8.83 7.01 -51.50
C TRP A 546 8.13 8.38 -51.46
N PRO A 547 6.82 8.46 -51.77
CA PRO A 547 5.93 7.36 -52.18
C PRO A 547 6.35 6.78 -53.54
N PRO A 548 6.13 5.48 -53.82
CA PRO A 548 6.41 4.90 -55.12
C PRO A 548 5.68 5.75 -56.16
N ASN A 549 6.40 6.17 -57.20
CA ASN A 549 5.84 6.99 -58.28
C ASN A 549 4.50 6.38 -58.67
N ARG A 550 3.38 7.05 -58.32
CA ARG A 550 2.08 6.64 -58.83
C ARG A 550 2.23 6.76 -60.35
N PRO A 551 1.96 5.70 -61.14
CA PRO A 551 1.87 5.87 -62.57
C PRO A 551 0.88 7.01 -62.79
N ILE A 552 1.36 8.09 -63.39
CA ILE A 552 0.50 9.18 -63.81
C ILE A 552 -0.35 8.53 -64.89
N GLU A 553 -1.56 8.07 -64.53
CA GLU A 553 -2.57 7.73 -65.52
C GLU A 553 -2.76 8.99 -66.35
N MET A 554 -2.19 9.00 -67.56
CA MET A 554 -2.58 9.96 -68.57
C MET A 554 -4.06 9.71 -68.80
N ARG A 555 -4.92 10.49 -68.14
CA ARG A 555 -6.34 10.57 -68.46
C ARG A 555 -6.41 10.98 -69.92
N GLU A 556 -6.62 10.01 -70.81
CA GLU A 556 -7.12 10.27 -72.14
C GLU A 556 -8.45 11.00 -71.97
N HIS A 557 -8.47 12.27 -72.33
CA HIS A 557 -9.70 13.04 -72.39
C HIS A 557 -10.63 12.36 -73.39
N PRO A 558 -11.83 11.90 -72.98
CA PRO A 558 -12.79 11.36 -73.92
C PRO A 558 -13.21 12.47 -74.88
N ARG A 559 -13.02 12.23 -76.18
CA ARG A 559 -13.50 13.09 -77.27
C ARG A 559 -15.02 13.23 -77.14
N GLU A 560 -15.49 14.48 -77.07
CA GLU A 560 -16.91 14.83 -77.05
C GLU A 560 -17.63 14.23 -78.26
N PRO A 561 -18.79 13.57 -78.07
CA PRO A 561 -19.65 13.21 -79.18
C PRO A 561 -20.39 14.44 -79.70
N SER A 562 -20.17 14.70 -80.98
CA SER A 562 -20.82 15.71 -81.79
C SER A 562 -22.27 15.32 -82.17
N VAL A 563 -23.18 16.31 -82.13
CA VAL A 563 -24.48 16.42 -82.85
C VAL A 563 -25.60 15.48 -82.32
N LYS A 564 -26.87 15.87 -82.12
CA LYS A 564 -27.77 16.70 -82.94
C LYS A 564 -28.87 17.40 -82.13
N MET A 565 -29.18 18.64 -82.53
CA MET A 565 -30.45 19.31 -82.26
C MET A 565 -31.53 18.67 -83.14
N GLU A 566 -32.61 18.19 -82.53
CA GLU A 566 -33.91 18.10 -83.18
C GLU A 566 -34.81 19.20 -82.60
N VAL A 567 -35.45 19.92 -83.52
CA VAL A 567 -36.45 20.95 -83.27
C VAL A 567 -37.80 20.28 -83.50
N ASP A 568 -38.69 20.36 -82.51
CA ASP A 568 -40.12 20.65 -82.67
C ASP A 568 -40.72 21.10 -81.33
#